data_AF-A0A662BLA3-F1
#
_entry.id   AF-A0A662BLA3-F1
#
_cell.length_a   1.000
_cell.length_b   1.000
_cell.length_c   1.000
_cell.angle_alpha   90.00
_cell.angle_beta   90.00
_cell.angle_gamma   90.00
#
_symmetry.space_group_name_H-M   'P 1'
#
loop_
_entity.id
_entity.type
_entity.pdbx_description
1 polymer ?
#
loop_
_entity_poly.entity_id
_entity_poly.type
_entity_poly.pdbx_seq_one_letter_code
_entity_poly.pdbx_strand_id
1 'polypeptide(L)'
;MVNITELYAIIVKRYKDIVGKIEIVHINQLRIYLIDSSYLDIWFSLKLNNRYSYHWERKNIDATIYRHDNAPHLKWRDILTFPKHFHNKTEENVE
;
A
#
# COMPACT_ATOMS: atom_id res chain seq x y z
N MET A 1 -12.48 -12.36 0.58
CA MET A 1 -11.17 -12.26 1.27
C MET A 1 -10.12 -12.19 0.18
N VAL A 2 -9.19 -11.23 0.22
CA VAL A 2 -8.16 -11.13 -0.83
C VAL A 2 -7.18 -12.29 -0.66
N ASN A 3 -6.92 -13.00 -1.75
CA ASN A 3 -5.96 -14.10 -1.77
C ASN A 3 -4.54 -13.53 -1.98
N ILE A 4 -3.77 -13.45 -0.89
CA ILE A 4 -2.40 -12.93 -0.92
C ILE A 4 -1.48 -13.77 -1.83
N THR A 5 -1.69 -15.08 -1.92
CA THR A 5 -0.91 -15.97 -2.80
C THR A 5 -1.18 -15.70 -4.27
N GLU A 6 -2.45 -15.45 -4.64
CA GLU A 6 -2.80 -15.06 -6.01
C GLU A 6 -2.19 -13.70 -6.37
N LEU A 7 -2.25 -12.74 -5.45
CA LEU A 7 -1.63 -11.43 -5.63
C LEU A 7 -0.11 -11.54 -5.82
N TYR A 8 0.57 -12.36 -5.01
CA TYR A 8 1.99 -12.66 -5.16
C TYR A 8 2.29 -13.19 -6.58
N ALA A 9 1.51 -14.16 -7.07
CA ALA A 9 1.71 -14.74 -8.39
C ALA A 9 1.54 -13.71 -9.52
N ILE A 10 0.56 -12.81 -9.41
CA ILE A 10 0.36 -11.70 -10.35
C ILE A 10 1.58 -10.78 -10.34
N ILE A 11 2.09 -10.41 -9.16
CA ILE A 11 3.20 -9.48 -9.02
C ILE A 11 4.46 -10.05 -9.67
N VAL A 12 4.84 -11.28 -9.31
CA VAL A 12 6.02 -11.96 -9.86
C VAL A 12 5.91 -12.12 -11.38
N LYS A 13 4.72 -12.43 -11.90
CA LYS A 13 4.53 -12.62 -13.35
C LYS A 13 4.62 -11.31 -14.13
N ARG A 14 4.05 -10.22 -13.60
CA ARG A 14 3.86 -8.97 -14.36
C ARG A 14 4.92 -7.90 -14.12
N TYR A 15 5.57 -7.89 -12.96
CA TYR A 15 6.41 -6.77 -12.51
C TYR A 15 7.81 -7.23 -12.07
N LYS A 16 8.29 -8.37 -12.58
CA LYS A 16 9.60 -8.94 -12.25
C LYS A 16 10.79 -8.02 -12.53
N ASP A 17 10.61 -7.03 -13.39
CA ASP A 17 11.59 -6.04 -13.81
C ASP A 17 11.83 -4.93 -12.77
N ILE A 18 10.84 -4.66 -11.91
CA ILE A 18 10.93 -3.63 -10.86
C ILE A 18 10.91 -4.21 -9.44
N VAL A 19 10.56 -5.49 -9.29
CA VAL A 19 10.50 -6.19 -8.00
C VAL A 19 11.84 -6.84 -7.68
N GLY A 20 12.43 -6.49 -6.53
CA GLY A 20 13.63 -7.14 -6.01
C GLY A 20 13.29 -8.36 -5.14
N LYS A 21 12.39 -8.20 -4.17
CA LYS A 21 11.98 -9.27 -3.23
C LYS A 21 10.53 -9.08 -2.81
N ILE A 22 9.82 -10.17 -2.53
CA ILE A 22 8.49 -10.12 -1.92
C ILE A 22 8.52 -10.94 -0.63
N GLU A 23 7.95 -10.39 0.44
CA GLU A 23 7.76 -11.03 1.74
C GLU A 23 6.26 -11.10 2.07
N ILE A 24 5.80 -12.28 2.50
CA ILE A 24 4.49 -12.43 3.11
C ILE A 24 4.66 -12.09 4.60
N VAL A 25 4.29 -10.87 4.98
CA VAL A 25 4.45 -10.37 6.36
C VAL A 25 3.36 -10.94 7.27
N HIS A 26 2.15 -11.11 6.73
CA HIS A 26 1.00 -11.67 7.44
C HIS A 26 0.01 -12.29 6.44
N ILE A 27 -1.00 -13.05 6.91
CA ILE A 27 -2.01 -13.69 6.04
C ILE A 27 -2.78 -12.71 5.13
N ASN A 28 -2.78 -11.43 5.47
CA ASN A 28 -3.44 -10.33 4.76
C ASN A 28 -2.48 -9.19 4.37
N GLN A 29 -1.17 -9.44 4.40
CA GLN A 29 -0.17 -8.41 4.11
C GLN A 29 1.03 -8.94 3.30
N LEU A 30 1.34 -8.26 2.21
CA LEU A 30 2.58 -8.40 1.45
C LEU A 30 3.46 -7.17 1.64
N ARG A 31 4.77 -7.39 1.71
CA ARG A 31 5.79 -6.36 1.50
C ARG A 31 6.55 -6.67 0.23
N ILE A 32 6.65 -5.70 -0.66
CA ILE A 32 7.32 -5.80 -1.95
C ILE A 32 8.48 -4.82 -1.92
N TYR A 33 9.72 -5.33 -1.87
CA TYR A 33 10.92 -4.52 -2.02
C TYR A 33 11.16 -4.28 -3.50
N LEU A 34 11.30 -3.02 -3.88
CA LEU A 34 11.59 -2.62 -5.25
C LEU A 34 13.10 -2.50 -5.46
N ILE A 35 13.53 -2.54 -6.72
CA ILE A 35 14.95 -2.47 -7.09
C ILE A 35 15.63 -1.14 -6.70
N ASP A 36 14.86 -0.09 -6.45
CA ASP A 36 15.35 1.23 -6.01
C ASP A 36 15.54 1.34 -4.49
N SER A 37 15.44 0.22 -3.76
CA SER A 37 15.51 0.15 -2.29
C SER A 37 14.32 0.75 -1.53
N SER A 38 13.23 1.13 -2.22
CA SER A 38 11.95 1.41 -1.59
C SER A 38 11.14 0.13 -1.34
N TYR A 39 10.05 0.21 -0.59
CA TYR A 39 9.12 -0.92 -0.45
C TYR A 39 7.65 -0.51 -0.50
N LEU A 40 6.82 -1.40 -1.02
CA LEU A 40 5.36 -1.29 -1.04
C LEU A 40 4.75 -2.33 -0.10
N ASP A 41 4.04 -1.87 0.92
CA ASP A 41 3.18 -2.70 1.74
C ASP A 41 1.76 -2.70 1.18
N ILE A 42 1.20 -3.89 0.96
CA ILE A 42 -0.19 -4.10 0.56
C ILE A 42 -0.88 -4.84 1.68
N TRP A 43 -1.88 -4.21 2.29
CA TRP A 43 -2.63 -4.76 3.41
C TRP A 43 -4.14 -4.72 3.16
N PHE A 44 -4.85 -5.78 3.59
CA PHE A 44 -6.31 -5.87 3.54
C PHE A 44 -6.87 -6.21 4.91
N SER A 45 -8.03 -5.68 5.30
CA SER A 45 -8.63 -6.08 6.57
C SER A 45 -9.14 -7.53 6.53
N LEU A 46 -8.90 -8.28 7.62
CA LEU A 46 -9.50 -9.59 7.83
C LEU A 46 -10.95 -9.53 8.33
N LYS A 47 -11.40 -8.36 8.82
CA LYS A 47 -12.72 -8.19 9.47
C LYS A 47 -13.65 -7.29 8.68
N LEU A 48 -13.12 -6.21 8.10
CA LEU A 48 -13.91 -5.20 7.41
C LEU A 48 -13.82 -5.43 5.90
N ASN A 49 -14.96 -5.73 5.28
CA ASN A 49 -15.03 -5.90 3.83
C ASN A 49 -14.55 -4.63 3.11
N ASN A 50 -13.75 -4.82 2.06
CA ASN A 50 -13.20 -3.75 1.23
C ASN A 50 -12.32 -2.73 1.96
N ARG A 51 -11.89 -2.97 3.22
CA ARG A 51 -10.91 -2.12 3.92
C ARG A 51 -9.48 -2.52 3.52
N TYR A 52 -8.66 -1.55 3.15
CA TYR A 52 -7.28 -1.79 2.68
C TYR A 52 -6.36 -0.62 3.02
N SER A 53 -5.06 -0.85 2.85
CA SER A 53 -4.01 0.17 2.84
C SER A 53 -2.89 -0.27 1.89
N TYR A 54 -2.49 0.62 1.00
CA TYR A 54 -1.33 0.47 0.12
C TYR A 54 -0.32 1.56 0.50
N HIS A 55 0.82 1.18 1.06
CA HIS A 55 1.84 2.12 1.55
C HIS A 55 3.14 1.92 0.78
N TRP A 56 3.55 2.92 0.02
CA TRP A 56 4.86 3.00 -0.61
C TRP A 56 5.81 3.85 0.25
N GLU A 57 6.79 3.19 0.85
CA GLU A 57 7.79 3.80 1.73
C GLU A 57 9.05 4.14 0.93
N ARG A 58 9.42 5.41 0.93
CA ARG A 58 10.62 5.92 0.25
C ARG A 58 11.45 6.85 1.14
N LYS A 59 11.21 6.88 2.46
CA LYS A 59 11.93 7.80 3.36
C LYS A 59 13.45 7.69 3.28
N ASN A 60 13.97 6.48 3.07
CA ASN A 60 15.40 6.22 2.89
C ASN A 60 15.98 6.75 1.57
N ILE A 61 15.14 7.09 0.59
CA ILE A 61 15.56 7.62 -0.72
C ILE A 61 15.44 9.14 -0.73
N ASP A 62 14.26 9.67 -0.43
CA ASP A 62 13.91 11.07 -0.69
C ASP A 62 12.99 11.67 0.40
N ALA A 63 12.92 11.03 1.58
CA ALA A 63 12.02 11.41 2.67
C ALA A 63 10.51 11.35 2.34
N THR A 64 10.11 10.81 1.17
CA THR A 64 8.70 10.75 0.77
C THR A 64 8.00 9.46 1.19
N ILE A 65 6.68 9.56 1.35
CA ILE A 65 5.77 8.42 1.44
C ILE A 65 4.59 8.62 0.51
N TYR A 66 4.03 7.52 0.01
CA TYR A 66 2.76 7.55 -0.67
C TYR A 66 1.86 6.50 -0.07
N ARG A 67 0.61 6.85 0.26
CA ARG A 67 -0.32 5.86 0.82
C ARG A 67 -1.69 6.06 0.27
N HIS A 68 -2.26 5.01 -0.31
CA HIS A 68 -3.68 4.96 -0.60
C HIS A 68 -4.34 4.04 0.41
N ASP A 69 -5.15 4.61 1.29
CA ASP A 69 -5.96 3.84 2.22
C ASP A 69 -7.43 4.26 2.12
N ASN A 70 -8.29 3.57 2.85
CA ASN A 70 -9.70 3.96 2.91
C ASN A 70 -10.27 4.00 4.33
N ALA A 71 -9.42 4.01 5.35
CA ALA A 71 -9.86 4.18 6.73
C ALA A 71 -10.57 5.54 6.86
N PRO A 72 -11.70 5.63 7.59
CA PRO A 72 -12.51 6.84 7.65
C PRO A 72 -11.90 7.83 8.63
N HIS A 73 -10.70 8.31 8.34
CA HIS A 73 -10.00 9.33 9.13
C HIS A 73 -10.81 10.62 9.09
N LEU A 74 -11.49 10.95 10.19
CA LEU A 74 -12.44 12.08 10.26
C LEU A 74 -11.81 13.44 9.93
N LYS A 75 -10.48 13.56 10.04
CA LYS A 75 -9.71 14.75 9.64
C LYS A 75 -9.82 15.01 8.13
N TRP A 76 -10.02 13.98 7.32
CA TRP A 76 -10.09 14.04 5.86
C TRP A 76 -11.52 13.87 5.34
N ARG A 77 -12.55 14.06 6.18
CA ARG A 77 -13.95 13.84 5.81
C ARG A 77 -14.46 14.71 4.65
N ASP A 78 -13.78 15.83 4.40
CA ASP A 78 -14.22 16.85 3.44
C ASP A 78 -13.63 16.65 2.03
N ILE A 79 -12.76 15.65 1.82
CA ILE A 79 -12.25 15.30 0.49
C ILE A 79 -13.32 14.55 -0.33
N LEU A 80 -13.32 14.73 -1.64
CA LEU A 80 -14.33 14.15 -2.53
C LEU A 80 -14.35 12.61 -2.53
N THR A 81 -13.20 12.00 -2.28
CA THR A 81 -12.97 10.55 -2.33
C THR A 81 -13.27 9.84 -1.00
N PHE A 82 -13.62 10.58 0.06
CA PHE A 82 -13.81 10.04 1.41
C PHE A 82 -14.76 8.80 1.40
N PRO A 83 -14.39 7.69 2.07
CA PRO A 83 -13.29 7.54 3.04
C PRO A 83 -11.94 7.18 2.40
N LYS A 84 -11.90 6.97 1.07
CA LYS A 84 -10.64 6.79 0.36
C LYS A 84 -9.87 8.09 0.39
N HIS A 85 -8.57 7.98 0.56
CA HIS A 85 -7.69 9.13 0.51
C HIS A 85 -6.29 8.70 0.10
N PHE A 86 -5.57 9.64 -0.50
CA PHE A 86 -4.20 9.45 -0.92
C PHE A 86 -3.28 10.44 -0.21
N HIS A 87 -2.33 9.91 0.56
CA HIS A 87 -1.21 10.67 1.09
C HIS A 87 -0.15 10.80 0.01
N ASN A 88 0.13 12.04 -0.42
CA ASN A 88 1.04 12.36 -1.51
C ASN A 88 2.32 13.00 -0.96
N LYS A 89 3.44 12.26 -1.00
CA LYS A 89 4.76 12.60 -0.46
C LYS A 89 4.87 12.68 1.05
N THR A 90 3.85 13.13 1.77
CA THR A 90 3.85 13.25 3.23
C THR A 90 2.54 12.72 3.81
N GLU A 91 2.54 12.39 5.11
CA GLU A 91 1.34 11.93 5.82
C GLU A 91 0.23 12.99 5.87
N GLU A 92 0.58 14.27 5.74
CA GLU A 92 -0.34 15.40 5.91
C GLU A 92 -0.86 15.99 4.59
N ASN A 93 -0.23 15.66 3.47
CA ASN A 93 -0.66 16.13 2.15
C ASN A 93 -1.62 15.12 1.53
N VAL A 94 -2.92 15.32 1.76
CA VAL A 94 -3.98 14.34 1.44
C VAL A 94 -4.92 14.86 0.35
N GLU A 95 -5.23 14.01 -0.63
CA GLU A 95 -6.17 14.24 -1.75
C GLU A 95 -7.15 13.07 -2.00
#